data_AF-A0A367MIR2-F1
#
_entry.id   AF-A0A367MIR2-F1
#
_cell.length_a   1.000
_cell.length_b   1.000
_cell.length_c   1.000
_cell.angle_alpha   90.00
_cell.angle_beta   90.00
_cell.angle_gamma   90.00
#
_symmetry.space_group_name_H-M   'P 1'
#
loop_
_entity.id
_entity.type
_entity.pdbx_description
1 polymer ?
#
loop_
_entity_poly.entity_id
_entity_poly.type
_entity_poly.pdbx_seq_one_letter_code
_entity_poly.pdbx_strand_id
1 'polypeptide(L)'
;MHTDTTRENPQASAPQAADSSQDLAATAPGQLRVIKRNGTVVPYTDDKITVAITKAFLAVEGGTAAASSRIHDTVRRLTEQVTATFKRRMPSGGTIHIEEIQDQVELALMRAGEQKVARDYVSYREARA
;
A
#
# COMPACT_ATOMS: atom_id res chain seq x y z
N MET A 1 -53.38 -8.06 -47.82
CA MET A 1 -52.10 -8.70 -47.44
C MET A 1 -51.23 -7.61 -46.83
N HIS A 2 -51.26 -7.44 -45.49
CA HIS A 2 -50.14 -7.74 -44.55
C HIS A 2 -48.90 -6.84 -44.78
N THR A 3 -48.28 -6.10 -43.86
CA THR A 3 -48.32 -5.92 -42.39
C THR A 3 -47.43 -4.71 -42.04
N ASP A 4 -47.73 -4.05 -40.93
CA ASP A 4 -46.89 -3.17 -40.10
C ASP A 4 -45.51 -3.78 -39.79
N THR A 5 -44.43 -2.97 -39.69
CA THR A 5 -43.22 -3.30 -38.90
C THR A 5 -42.36 -2.05 -38.66
N THR A 6 -42.50 -1.51 -37.44
CA THR A 6 -41.49 -0.82 -36.63
C THR A 6 -40.07 -1.36 -36.82
N ARG A 7 -39.06 -0.47 -36.90
CA ARG A 7 -37.68 -0.82 -36.54
C ARG A 7 -37.09 0.20 -35.59
N GLU A 8 -37.09 -0.24 -34.33
CA GLU A 8 -36.49 0.32 -33.14
C GLU A 8 -34.98 0.51 -33.32
N ASN A 9 -34.47 1.68 -32.92
CA ASN A 9 -33.06 2.02 -32.87
C ASN A 9 -32.50 1.57 -31.50
N PRO A 10 -31.59 0.58 -31.43
CA PRO A 10 -30.98 0.23 -30.16
C PRO A 10 -29.95 1.30 -29.80
N GLN A 11 -30.26 2.10 -28.78
CA GLN A 11 -29.25 2.85 -28.04
C GLN A 11 -28.22 1.86 -27.52
N ALA A 12 -27.02 1.89 -28.11
CA ALA A 12 -25.85 1.24 -27.55
C ALA A 12 -25.49 1.97 -26.26
N SER A 13 -25.80 1.35 -25.13
CA SER A 13 -25.30 1.72 -23.81
C SER A 13 -23.78 1.64 -23.81
N ALA A 14 -23.10 2.78 -23.83
CA ALA A 14 -21.66 2.86 -23.61
C ALA A 14 -21.37 2.60 -22.11
N PRO A 15 -20.56 1.59 -21.76
CA PRO A 15 -19.98 1.52 -20.43
C PRO A 15 -18.61 2.22 -20.41
N GLN A 16 -18.30 2.86 -19.28
CA GLN A 16 -16.94 2.92 -18.72
C GLN A 16 -15.98 4.04 -19.21
N ALA A 17 -16.35 5.30 -18.94
CA ALA A 17 -15.38 6.43 -18.93
C ALA A 17 -14.80 6.73 -17.52
N ALA A 18 -15.33 6.10 -16.47
CA ALA A 18 -14.92 6.37 -15.08
C ALA A 18 -13.63 5.65 -14.66
N ASP A 19 -13.31 4.51 -15.28
CA ASP A 19 -12.17 3.65 -14.93
C ASP A 19 -10.85 4.20 -15.50
N SER A 20 -10.89 4.68 -16.75
CA SER A 20 -9.73 5.19 -17.49
C SER A 20 -9.08 6.42 -16.83
N SER A 21 -9.88 7.22 -16.12
CA SER A 21 -9.40 8.42 -15.42
C SER A 21 -8.51 8.06 -14.21
N GLN A 22 -8.78 6.93 -13.55
CA GLN A 22 -7.98 6.47 -12.41
C GLN A 22 -6.65 5.85 -12.85
N ASP A 23 -6.64 5.17 -14.01
CA ASP A 23 -5.42 4.63 -14.63
C ASP A 23 -4.44 5.70 -15.10
N LEU A 24 -4.92 6.79 -15.72
CA LEU A 24 -4.02 7.89 -16.12
C LEU A 24 -3.42 8.63 -14.91
N ALA A 25 -4.18 8.78 -13.82
CA ALA A 25 -3.63 9.32 -12.58
C ALA A 25 -2.60 8.35 -11.96
N ALA A 26 -2.71 7.03 -12.22
CA ALA A 26 -1.82 6.01 -11.67
C ALA A 26 -0.37 6.12 -12.17
N THR A 27 -0.14 6.85 -13.25
CA THR A 27 1.19 7.09 -13.85
C THR A 27 1.64 8.56 -13.76
N ALA A 28 0.99 9.37 -12.91
CA ALA A 28 1.37 10.77 -12.73
C ALA A 28 2.86 10.91 -12.32
N PRO A 29 3.67 11.67 -13.07
CA PRO A 29 5.09 11.83 -12.78
C PRO A 29 5.34 12.42 -11.38
N GLY A 30 6.35 11.91 -10.70
CA GLY A 30 6.82 12.41 -9.40
C GLY A 30 6.08 11.87 -8.18
N GLN A 31 5.06 11.03 -8.34
CA GLN A 31 4.31 10.44 -7.22
C GLN A 31 4.55 8.93 -7.08
N LEU A 32 4.69 8.48 -5.84
CA LEU A 32 4.70 7.05 -5.52
C LEU A 32 3.26 6.56 -5.29
N ARG A 33 2.95 5.40 -5.86
CA ARG A 33 1.66 4.73 -5.69
C ARG A 33 1.87 3.27 -5.32
N VAL A 34 0.87 2.70 -4.66
CA VAL A 34 0.91 1.32 -4.15
C VAL A 34 -0.20 0.50 -4.78
N ILE A 35 0.15 -0.62 -5.41
CA ILE A 35 -0.78 -1.65 -5.85
C ILE A 35 -1.03 -2.59 -4.67
N LYS A 36 -2.28 -2.61 -4.18
CA LYS A 36 -2.72 -3.56 -3.16
C LYS A 36 -2.91 -4.97 -3.74
N ARG A 37 -3.02 -5.98 -2.88
CA ARG A 37 -3.29 -7.38 -3.26
C ARG A 37 -4.53 -7.57 -4.14
N ASN A 38 -5.55 -6.73 -3.91
CA ASN A 38 -6.80 -6.75 -4.69
C ASN A 38 -6.70 -5.98 -6.03
N GLY A 39 -5.50 -5.54 -6.44
CA GLY A 39 -5.27 -4.78 -7.67
C GLY A 39 -5.55 -3.28 -7.56
N THR A 40 -6.14 -2.79 -6.46
CA THR A 40 -6.44 -1.36 -6.31
C THR A 40 -5.16 -0.53 -6.14
N VAL A 41 -5.06 0.57 -6.88
CA VAL A 41 -3.94 1.52 -6.79
C VAL A 41 -4.27 2.67 -5.86
N VAL A 42 -3.49 2.85 -4.80
CA VAL A 42 -3.64 3.95 -3.84
C VAL A 42 -2.39 4.83 -3.78
N PRO A 43 -2.48 6.09 -3.33
CA PRO A 43 -1.30 6.89 -3.05
C PRO A 43 -0.39 6.23 -2.01
N TYR A 44 0.93 6.37 -2.18
CA TYR A 44 1.88 5.99 -1.13
C TYR A 44 1.81 6.97 0.03
N THR A 45 1.73 6.45 1.26
CA THR A 45 1.77 7.23 2.50
C THR A 45 2.62 6.50 3.53
N ASP A 46 3.60 7.19 4.10
CA ASP A 46 4.47 6.70 5.17
C ASP A 46 3.70 6.37 6.46
N ASP A 47 2.62 7.10 6.76
CA ASP A 47 1.71 6.84 7.89
C ASP A 47 1.26 5.37 7.96
N LYS A 48 0.94 4.76 6.82
CA LYS A 48 0.51 3.35 6.78
C LYS A 48 1.62 2.39 7.19
N ILE A 49 2.88 2.73 6.89
CA ILE A 49 4.05 1.95 7.29
C ILE A 49 4.30 2.16 8.78
N THR A 50 4.27 3.41 9.27
CA THR A 50 4.39 3.73 10.70
C THR A 50 3.37 2.93 11.51
N VAL A 51 2.09 2.98 11.15
CA VAL A 51 1.02 2.25 11.85
C VAL A 51 1.26 0.73 11.84
N ALA A 52 1.72 0.16 10.73
CA ALA A 52 1.98 -1.26 10.63
C ALA A 52 3.16 -1.70 11.53
N ILE A 53 4.25 -0.94 11.53
CA ILE A 53 5.41 -1.20 12.38
C ILE A 53 5.03 -1.03 13.86
N THR A 54 4.32 0.05 14.23
CA THR A 54 3.84 0.26 15.61
C THR A 54 3.01 -0.92 16.10
N LYS A 55 2.10 -1.45 15.28
CA LYS A 55 1.28 -2.62 15.67
C LYS A 55 2.13 -3.85 15.95
N ALA A 56 3.18 -4.08 15.17
CA ALA A 56 4.10 -5.19 15.43
C ALA A 56 4.87 -5.00 16.74
N PHE A 57 5.33 -3.79 17.06
CA PHE A 57 5.95 -3.50 18.36
C PHE A 57 4.97 -3.71 19.52
N LEU A 58 3.73 -3.22 19.40
CA LEU A 58 2.71 -3.39 20.44
C LEU A 58 2.32 -4.86 20.65
N ALA A 59 2.36 -5.68 19.60
CA ALA A 59 2.08 -7.11 19.71
C ALA A 59 3.15 -7.85 20.55
N VAL A 60 4.42 -7.44 20.43
CA VAL A 60 5.55 -8.08 21.12
C VAL A 60 5.78 -7.50 22.52
N GLU A 61 5.75 -6.18 22.66
CA GLU A 61 6.08 -5.47 23.91
C GLU A 61 4.85 -5.15 24.78
N GLY A 62 3.64 -5.32 24.25
CA GLY A 62 2.38 -5.07 24.96
C GLY A 62 2.00 -3.59 25.05
N GLY A 63 0.96 -3.28 25.84
CA GLY A 63 0.39 -1.93 25.91
C GLY A 63 1.33 -0.84 26.44
N THR A 64 2.34 -1.20 27.25
CA THR A 64 3.33 -0.25 27.80
C THR A 64 4.19 0.39 26.70
N ALA A 65 4.36 -0.30 25.58
CA ALA A 65 5.07 0.22 24.41
C ALA A 65 4.36 1.41 23.74
N ALA A 66 3.04 1.57 23.93
CA ALA A 66 2.28 2.67 23.32
C ALA A 66 2.73 4.06 23.78
N ALA A 67 3.23 4.17 25.01
CA ALA A 67 3.73 5.42 25.59
C ALA A 67 5.26 5.57 25.47
N SER A 68 5.96 4.58 24.92
CA SER A 68 7.42 4.56 24.89
C SER A 68 7.99 5.46 23.79
N SER A 69 8.67 6.55 24.18
CA SER A 69 9.35 7.46 23.25
C SER A 69 10.39 6.75 22.39
N ARG A 70 11.14 5.80 22.97
CA ARG A 70 12.12 4.97 22.26
C ARG A 70 11.50 4.21 21.09
N ILE A 71 10.30 3.66 21.28
CA ILE A 71 9.60 2.89 20.24
C ILE A 71 9.11 3.84 19.15
N HIS A 72 8.50 4.97 19.51
CA HIS A 72 8.12 6.01 18.54
C HIS A 72 9.30 6.47 17.68
N ASP A 73 10.46 6.70 18.31
CA ASP A 73 11.69 7.08 17.61
C ASP A 73 12.20 5.97 16.68
N THR A 74 12.13 4.72 17.14
CA THR A 74 12.55 3.56 16.35
C THR A 74 11.63 3.36 15.14
N VAL A 75 10.32 3.38 15.34
CA VAL A 75 9.30 3.27 14.28
C VAL A 75 9.49 4.37 13.24
N ARG A 76 9.67 5.63 13.68
CA ARG A 76 9.90 6.76 12.79
C ARG A 76 11.15 6.54 11.93
N ARG A 77 12.27 6.19 12.54
CA ARG A 77 13.53 5.91 11.83
C ARG A 77 13.39 4.77 10.82
N LEU A 78 12.71 3.69 11.18
CA LEU A 78 12.47 2.55 10.27
C LEU A 78 11.57 2.97 9.09
N THR A 79 10.52 3.73 9.36
CA THR A 79 9.62 4.27 8.33
C THR A 79 10.38 5.16 7.34
N GLU A 80 11.24 6.05 7.85
CA GLU A 80 12.09 6.91 7.04
C GLU A 80 13.05 6.10 6.15
N GLN A 81 13.67 5.04 6.69
CA GLN A 81 14.57 4.17 5.93
C GLN A 81 13.87 3.44 4.78
N VAL A 82 12.66 2.91 5.04
CA VAL A 82 11.84 2.25 4.01
C VAL A 82 11.44 3.26 2.94
N THR A 83 10.95 4.43 3.35
CA THR A 83 10.53 5.51 2.45
C THR A 83 11.68 6.01 1.58
N ALA A 84 12.85 6.25 2.18
CA ALA A 84 14.05 6.69 1.49
C ALA A 84 14.53 5.66 0.45
N THR A 85 14.36 4.36 0.74
CA THR A 85 14.72 3.29 -0.20
C THR A 85 13.88 3.36 -1.47
N PHE A 86 12.56 3.53 -1.36
CA PHE A 86 11.69 3.65 -2.52
C PHE A 86 11.88 4.97 -3.26
N LYS A 87 12.01 6.09 -2.56
CA LYS A 87 12.31 7.40 -3.18
C LYS A 87 13.61 7.38 -3.97
N ARG A 88 14.65 6.69 -3.49
CA ARG A 88 15.93 6.55 -4.20
C ARG A 88 15.82 5.65 -5.43
N ARG A 89 15.03 4.57 -5.36
CA ARG A 89 14.80 3.66 -6.50
C ARG A 89 13.93 4.30 -7.58
N MET A 90 13.02 5.19 -7.20
CA MET A 90 12.02 5.81 -8.05
C MET A 90 11.98 7.34 -7.85
N PRO A 91 13.03 8.06 -8.29
CA PRO A 91 13.13 9.51 -8.07
C PRO A 91 12.06 10.30 -8.82
N SER A 92 11.61 9.78 -9.96
CA SER A 92 10.53 10.36 -10.78
C SER A 92 9.15 9.82 -10.41
N GLY A 93 8.98 9.20 -9.24
CA GLY A 93 7.77 8.47 -8.88
C GLY A 93 7.68 7.08 -9.54
N GLY A 94 6.53 6.43 -9.37
CA GLY A 94 6.29 5.08 -9.86
C GLY A 94 5.28 4.32 -9.02
N THR A 95 5.08 3.07 -9.39
CA THR A 95 4.09 2.19 -8.77
C THR A 95 4.78 0.98 -8.19
N ILE A 96 4.52 0.68 -6.91
CA ILE A 96 5.11 -0.45 -6.18
C ILE A 96 4.03 -1.40 -5.70
N HIS A 97 4.33 -2.70 -5.69
CA HIS A 97 3.44 -3.67 -5.08
C HIS A 97 3.52 -3.57 -3.55
N ILE A 98 2.39 -3.80 -2.87
CA ILE A 98 2.35 -3.79 -1.41
C ILE A 98 3.29 -4.83 -0.78
N GLU A 99 3.53 -5.95 -1.46
CA GLU A 99 4.48 -6.98 -1.00
C GLU A 99 5.91 -6.44 -0.94
N GLU A 100 6.34 -5.63 -1.91
CA GLU A 100 7.67 -5.01 -1.87
C GLU A 100 7.84 -4.10 -0.65
N ILE A 101 6.78 -3.38 -0.26
CA ILE A 101 6.79 -2.55 0.95
C ILE A 101 6.92 -3.44 2.19
N GLN A 102 6.18 -4.56 2.24
CA GLN A 102 6.26 -5.51 3.36
C GLN A 102 7.67 -6.09 3.48
N ASP A 103 8.26 -6.53 2.38
CA ASP A 103 9.63 -7.06 2.35
C ASP A 103 10.66 -6.01 2.81
N GLN A 104 10.50 -4.75 2.41
CA GLN A 104 11.39 -3.68 2.89
C GLN A 104 11.21 -3.37 4.38
N VAL A 105 9.99 -3.45 4.91
CA VAL A 105 9.73 -3.29 6.35
C VAL A 105 10.39 -4.41 7.15
N GLU A 106 10.23 -5.65 6.70
CA GLU A 106 10.86 -6.82 7.34
C GLU A 106 12.38 -6.72 7.33
N LEU A 107 12.96 -6.36 6.18
CA LEU A 107 14.40 -6.14 6.07
C LEU A 107 14.89 -5.04 7.03
N ALA A 108 14.14 -3.94 7.15
CA ALA A 108 14.48 -2.84 8.07
C ALA A 108 14.44 -3.30 9.54
N LEU A 109 13.39 -4.03 9.94
CA LEU A 109 13.26 -4.61 11.28
C LEU A 109 14.40 -5.59 11.60
N MET A 110 14.71 -6.50 10.68
CA MET A 110 15.82 -7.46 10.84
C MET A 110 17.16 -6.75 11.00
N ARG A 111 17.43 -5.71 10.20
CA ARG A 111 18.67 -4.91 10.28
C ARG A 111 18.78 -4.10 11.56
N ALA A 112 17.66 -3.69 12.15
CA ALA A 112 17.63 -3.02 13.45
C ALA A 112 17.81 -3.99 14.64
N GLY A 113 17.92 -5.30 14.39
CA GLY A 113 18.02 -6.32 15.44
C GLY A 113 16.67 -6.70 16.05
N GLU A 114 15.56 -6.18 15.52
CA GLU A 114 14.20 -6.38 16.05
C GLU A 114 13.59 -7.68 15.52
N GLN A 115 14.30 -8.80 15.69
CA GLN A 115 13.93 -10.10 15.11
C GLN A 115 12.58 -10.62 15.60
N LYS A 116 12.25 -10.40 16.88
CA LYS A 116 10.95 -10.80 17.45
C LYS A 116 9.81 -10.02 16.80
N VAL A 117 9.99 -8.71 16.62
CA VAL A 117 9.02 -7.82 15.97
C VAL A 117 8.86 -8.17 14.50
N ALA A 118 9.95 -8.46 13.79
CA ALA A 118 9.91 -8.90 12.40
C ALA A 118 9.09 -10.19 12.22
N ARG A 119 9.25 -11.18 13.11
CA ARG A 119 8.48 -12.42 13.07
C ARG A 119 6.99 -12.19 13.30
N ASP A 120 6.64 -11.36 14.29
CA ASP A 120 5.24 -11.04 14.56
C ASP A 120 4.62 -10.19 13.44
N TYR A 121 5.40 -9.31 12.81
CA TYR A 121 4.99 -8.58 11.61
C TYR A 121 4.65 -9.53 10.46
N VAL A 122 5.47 -10.56 10.21
CA VAL A 122 5.18 -11.61 9.21
C VAL A 122 3.87 -12.33 9.54
N SER A 123 3.68 -12.76 10.80
CA SER A 123 2.43 -13.42 11.19
C SER A 123 1.20 -12.51 11.00
N TYR A 124 1.32 -11.21 11.29
CA TYR A 124 0.27 -10.23 11.05
C TYR A 124 -0.04 -10.02 9.56
N ARG A 125 0.98 -10.04 8.68
CA ARG A 125 0.80 -9.89 7.22
C ARG A 125 0.08 -11.11 6.62
N GLU A 126 0.36 -12.30 7.14
CA GLU A 126 -0.26 -13.57 6.73
C GLU A 126 -1.71 -13.65 7.18
N ALA A 127 -2.01 -13.21 8.41
CA ALA A 127 -3.39 -13.13 8.90
C ALA A 127 -4.27 -12.11 8.13
N ARG A 128 -3.66 -11.26 7.31
CA ARG A 128 -4.33 -10.27 6.44
C ARG A 128 -4.13 -10.54 4.95
N ALA A 129 -3.50 -11.65 4.58
CA ALA A 129 -3.42 -12.16 3.22
C ALA A 129 -4.72 -12.82 2.81
#